data_AF-A0A9E5EY35-F1
#
_entry.id   AF-A0A9E5EY35-F1
#
_cell.length_a   1.000
_cell.length_b   1.000
_cell.length_c   1.000
_cell.angle_alpha   90.00
_cell.angle_beta   90.00
_cell.angle_gamma   90.00
#
_symmetry.space_group_name_H-M   'P 1'
#
loop_
_entity.id
_entity.type
_entity.pdbx_description
1 polymer ?
#
loop_
_entity_poly.entity_id
_entity_poly.type
_entity_poly.pdbx_seq_one_letter_code
_entity_poly.pdbx_strand_id
1 'polypeptide(L)'
;MEYLVRHVYKDDPALCFKPKAEGLREPVMLARMQKAIAIIQFKLEGQMLVRRPEWNLTHRRLLHTINTNDKTIVIDGKVCHLKDASFPTINPNDPYTLTEDEQICLEKLKTSFLSSDKLFNHMRYLRDRGSMYLVRDNHLIIHGCVPVDANGEFQSLIIDGIPRKGKELYDTLNDLFSRAIESPTEYDRDMMWYLWCGPQSPLFGKERIATFEIDLVEEHETHAEEKNAFFALMHDADFCDKIMLEFGVDPVPGLIVNGHIPVKIDKGESPIKKSGKAITIDGAFSRVYGDHGFTLILEPEGTFLAKHYHFESVEAAVRDGVDIIPSISEVRRWNPLRKVAQTESGENIRTRIKTLKKLIVAYRKNLLQQGRYS
;
A
#
# COMPACT_ATOMS: atom_id res chain seq x y z
N MET A 1 -0.78 9.54 -25.44
CA MET A 1 0.61 9.75 -24.96
C MET A 1 1.56 10.15 -26.08
N GLU A 2 1.73 9.37 -27.16
CA GLU A 2 2.68 9.73 -28.23
C GLU A 2 2.42 11.09 -28.90
N TYR A 3 1.14 11.47 -29.05
CA TYR A 3 0.78 12.79 -29.54
C TYR A 3 1.35 13.92 -28.66
N LEU A 4 1.09 13.87 -27.35
CA LEU A 4 1.63 14.85 -26.39
C LEU A 4 3.16 14.96 -26.49
N VAL A 5 3.85 13.83 -26.60
CA VAL A 5 5.31 13.79 -26.70
C VAL A 5 5.83 14.43 -27.98
N ARG A 6 5.16 14.21 -29.12
CA ARG A 6 5.62 14.67 -30.44
C ARG A 6 5.20 16.10 -30.78
N HIS A 7 4.14 16.59 -30.17
CA HIS A 7 3.56 17.90 -30.52
C HIS A 7 3.65 18.92 -29.39
N VAL A 8 3.46 18.51 -28.13
CA VAL A 8 3.40 19.40 -26.97
C VAL A 8 4.74 19.47 -26.25
N TYR A 9 5.36 18.32 -25.97
CA TYR A 9 6.66 18.19 -25.29
C TYR A 9 7.83 17.99 -26.27
N LYS A 10 7.65 18.36 -27.55
CA LYS A 10 8.55 17.97 -28.65
C LYS A 10 9.99 18.50 -28.52
N ASP A 11 10.16 19.64 -27.87
CA ASP A 11 11.45 20.32 -27.66
C ASP A 11 11.93 20.19 -26.20
N ASP A 12 11.16 19.50 -25.36
CA ASP A 12 11.45 19.37 -23.93
C ASP A 12 12.54 18.31 -23.71
N PRO A 13 13.68 18.61 -23.06
CA PRO A 13 14.69 17.61 -22.78
C PRO A 13 14.28 16.63 -21.66
N ALA A 14 13.25 16.96 -20.87
CA ALA A 14 12.67 16.17 -19.78
C ALA A 14 13.71 15.56 -18.83
N LEU A 15 14.74 16.34 -18.47
CA LEU A 15 15.94 15.85 -17.77
C LEU A 15 15.62 15.22 -16.40
N CYS A 16 14.60 15.71 -15.71
CA CYS A 16 14.15 15.22 -14.41
C CYS A 16 13.52 13.82 -14.47
N PHE A 17 13.08 13.38 -15.65
CA PHE A 17 12.31 12.15 -15.85
C PHE A 17 13.05 11.10 -16.67
N LYS A 18 14.38 11.20 -16.78
CA LYS A 18 15.18 10.22 -17.53
C LYS A 18 14.98 8.80 -16.97
N PRO A 19 14.74 7.80 -17.83
CA PRO A 19 14.62 6.43 -17.37
C PRO A 19 15.94 5.95 -16.76
N LYS A 20 15.87 5.19 -15.66
CA LYS A 20 17.03 4.63 -14.95
C LYS A 20 17.62 3.38 -15.63
N ALA A 21 16.87 2.76 -16.54
CA ALA A 21 17.26 1.57 -17.27
C ALA A 21 17.06 1.78 -18.76
N GLU A 22 17.91 1.14 -19.56
CA GLU A 22 17.75 1.08 -21.01
C GLU A 22 16.51 0.25 -21.36
N GLY A 23 15.83 0.64 -22.43
CA GLY A 23 14.60 -0.02 -22.87
C GLY A 23 14.43 0.07 -24.39
N LEU A 24 13.34 -0.51 -24.87
CA LEU A 24 13.04 -0.61 -26.31
C LEU A 24 12.71 0.72 -27.00
N ARG A 25 12.56 1.81 -26.24
CA ARG A 25 12.21 3.14 -26.75
C ARG A 25 13.31 4.14 -26.43
N GLU A 26 13.47 5.13 -27.30
CA GLU A 26 14.39 6.24 -27.11
C GLU A 26 14.22 6.89 -25.72
N PRO A 27 15.31 7.05 -24.93
CA PRO A 27 15.22 7.55 -23.55
C PRO A 27 14.52 8.89 -23.42
N VAL A 28 14.72 9.81 -24.37
CA VAL A 28 14.08 11.13 -24.38
C VAL A 28 12.57 11.02 -24.59
N MET A 29 12.12 10.09 -25.44
CA MET A 29 10.70 9.84 -25.64
C MET A 29 10.04 9.34 -24.34
N LEU A 30 10.68 8.40 -23.65
CA LEU A 30 10.19 7.88 -22.36
C LEU A 30 10.15 8.98 -21.30
N ALA A 31 11.19 9.81 -21.20
CA ALA A 31 11.24 10.91 -20.25
C ALA A 31 10.10 11.92 -20.47
N ARG A 32 9.80 12.27 -21.72
CA ARG A 32 8.67 13.13 -22.08
C ARG A 32 7.32 12.49 -21.75
N MET A 33 7.18 11.18 -21.96
CA MET A 33 5.96 10.46 -21.56
C MET A 33 5.75 10.53 -20.05
N GLN A 34 6.81 10.28 -19.29
CA GLN A 34 6.77 10.32 -17.83
C GLN A 34 6.45 11.73 -17.33
N LYS A 35 7.09 12.77 -17.89
CA LYS A 35 6.77 14.17 -17.57
C LYS A 35 5.31 14.49 -17.86
N ALA A 36 4.82 14.15 -19.07
CA ALA A 36 3.45 14.43 -19.46
C ALA A 36 2.42 13.76 -18.53
N ILE A 37 2.61 12.47 -18.17
CA ILE A 37 1.70 11.79 -17.25
C ILE A 37 1.81 12.32 -15.82
N ALA A 38 3.00 12.72 -15.36
CA ALA A 38 3.18 13.34 -14.04
C ALA A 38 2.41 14.67 -13.95
N ILE A 39 2.48 15.53 -14.97
CA ILE A 39 1.71 16.78 -14.99
C ILE A 39 0.20 16.50 -15.01
N ILE A 40 -0.27 15.54 -15.81
CA ILE A 40 -1.68 15.11 -15.81
C ILE A 40 -2.10 14.60 -14.41
N GLN A 41 -1.26 13.80 -13.76
CA GLN A 41 -1.49 13.31 -12.40
C GLN A 41 -1.64 14.48 -11.42
N PHE A 42 -0.69 15.41 -11.38
CA PHE A 42 -0.75 16.55 -10.45
C PHE A 42 -1.98 17.44 -10.67
N LYS A 43 -2.41 17.60 -11.93
CA LYS A 43 -3.65 18.30 -12.27
C LYS A 43 -4.88 17.59 -11.68
N LEU A 44 -5.00 16.28 -11.93
CA LEU A 44 -6.12 15.47 -11.45
C LEU A 44 -6.17 15.37 -9.92
N GLU A 45 -5.02 15.17 -9.28
CA GLU A 45 -4.87 15.20 -7.82
C GLU A 45 -5.34 16.55 -7.28
N GLY A 46 -4.90 17.66 -7.90
CA GLY A 46 -5.31 18.97 -7.47
C GLY A 46 -6.81 19.25 -7.63
N GLN A 47 -7.47 18.71 -8.66
CA GLN A 47 -8.93 18.77 -8.79
C GLN A 47 -9.63 17.94 -7.70
N MET A 48 -9.16 16.72 -7.44
CA MET A 48 -9.72 15.81 -6.44
C MET A 48 -9.60 16.37 -5.03
N LEU A 49 -8.47 16.97 -4.68
CA LEU A 49 -8.26 17.58 -3.37
C LEU A 49 -9.25 18.74 -3.08
N VAL A 50 -9.76 19.42 -4.11
CA VAL A 50 -10.85 20.41 -3.94
C VAL A 50 -12.18 19.73 -3.66
N ARG A 51 -12.44 18.59 -4.31
CA ARG A 51 -13.68 17.82 -4.11
C ARG A 51 -13.74 17.10 -2.75
N ARG A 52 -12.59 16.91 -2.09
CA ARG A 52 -12.44 16.18 -0.83
C ARG A 52 -11.74 17.02 0.25
N PRO A 53 -12.31 18.16 0.67
CA PRO A 53 -11.70 19.03 1.68
C PRO A 53 -11.53 18.34 3.04
N GLU A 54 -12.35 17.33 3.35
CA GLU A 54 -12.33 16.56 4.59
C GLU A 54 -10.99 15.84 4.85
N TRP A 55 -10.18 15.63 3.82
CA TRP A 55 -8.86 15.02 3.96
C TRP A 55 -7.78 15.98 4.45
N ASN A 56 -8.05 17.29 4.48
CA ASN A 56 -7.09 18.32 4.89
C ASN A 56 -5.77 18.31 4.07
N LEU A 57 -5.83 17.84 2.82
CA LEU A 57 -4.69 17.70 1.92
C LEU A 57 -4.57 18.85 0.89
N THR A 58 -5.38 19.90 0.99
CA THR A 58 -5.37 21.05 0.04
C THR A 58 -3.99 21.71 -0.09
N HIS A 59 -3.17 21.67 0.96
CA HIS A 59 -1.79 22.17 0.93
C HIS A 59 -0.89 21.43 -0.08
N ARG A 60 -1.30 20.23 -0.55
CA ARG A 60 -0.62 19.46 -1.61
C ARG A 60 -1.00 19.89 -3.02
N ARG A 61 -1.89 20.88 -3.18
CA ARG A 61 -2.20 21.50 -4.48
C ARG A 61 -1.11 22.51 -4.83
N LEU A 62 -0.02 22.06 -5.44
CA LEU A 62 1.18 22.88 -5.63
C LEU A 62 1.25 23.66 -6.96
N LEU A 63 0.55 23.25 -8.02
CA LEU A 63 0.73 23.83 -9.36
C LEU A 63 0.45 25.34 -9.45
N HIS A 64 -0.36 25.88 -8.55
CA HIS A 64 -0.71 27.31 -8.53
C HIS A 64 0.34 28.18 -7.83
N THR A 65 1.31 27.58 -7.15
CA THR A 65 2.40 28.28 -6.47
C THR A 65 3.68 28.32 -7.28
N ILE A 66 3.67 27.74 -8.49
CA ILE A 66 4.79 27.74 -9.43
C ILE A 66 4.95 29.13 -10.04
N ASN A 67 6.17 29.64 -10.03
CA ASN A 67 6.60 30.79 -10.80
C ASN A 67 7.62 30.33 -11.85
N THR A 68 7.16 30.21 -13.10
CA THR A 68 7.99 29.73 -14.22
C THR A 68 9.07 30.73 -14.64
N ASN A 69 8.86 32.04 -14.44
CA ASN A 69 9.83 33.07 -14.79
C ASN A 69 11.05 33.02 -13.87
N ASP A 70 10.79 32.90 -12.56
CA ASP A 70 11.86 32.84 -11.55
C ASP A 70 12.36 31.42 -11.31
N LYS A 71 11.73 30.41 -11.94
CA LYS A 71 11.97 28.98 -11.73
C LYS A 71 11.86 28.57 -10.26
N THR A 72 10.84 29.07 -9.58
CA THR A 72 10.59 28.80 -8.17
C THR A 72 9.19 28.25 -7.91
N ILE A 73 8.99 27.70 -6.73
CA ILE A 73 7.70 27.24 -6.22
C ILE A 73 7.59 27.54 -4.74
N VAL A 74 6.38 27.81 -4.23
CA VAL A 74 6.14 27.94 -2.79
C VAL A 74 5.58 26.63 -2.23
N ILE A 75 6.29 26.03 -1.27
CA ILE A 75 5.88 24.80 -0.57
C ILE A 75 5.93 25.09 0.93
N ASP A 76 4.82 24.85 1.63
CA ASP A 76 4.68 25.11 3.08
C ASP A 76 5.16 26.52 3.51
N GLY A 77 4.87 27.52 2.65
CA GLY A 77 5.24 28.92 2.87
C GLY A 77 6.71 29.27 2.58
N LYS A 78 7.53 28.30 2.13
CA LYS A 78 8.93 28.51 1.75
C LYS A 78 9.09 28.56 0.23
N VAL A 79 9.95 29.46 -0.25
CA VAL A 79 10.34 29.51 -1.66
C VAL A 79 11.42 28.46 -1.91
N CYS A 80 11.19 27.60 -2.89
CA CYS A 80 12.07 26.52 -3.34
C CYS A 80 12.37 26.65 -4.83
N HIS A 81 13.47 26.07 -5.29
CA HIS A 81 13.92 26.12 -6.69
C HIS A 81 13.44 24.90 -7.46
N LEU A 82 12.98 25.14 -8.69
CA LEU A 82 12.55 24.08 -9.59
C LEU A 82 13.70 23.60 -10.48
N LYS A 83 13.90 22.28 -10.52
CA LYS A 83 14.80 21.60 -11.48
C LYS A 83 14.38 21.80 -12.93
N ASP A 84 13.09 22.05 -13.15
CA ASP A 84 12.46 22.23 -14.46
C ASP A 84 11.34 23.27 -14.37
N ALA A 85 11.29 24.17 -15.34
CA ALA A 85 10.29 25.23 -15.42
C ALA A 85 9.50 25.22 -16.75
N SER A 86 9.68 24.18 -17.57
CA SER A 86 8.94 24.02 -18.83
C SER A 86 7.68 23.19 -18.58
N PHE A 87 6.54 23.85 -18.49
CA PHE A 87 5.25 23.19 -18.29
C PHE A 87 4.25 23.63 -19.37
N PRO A 88 4.38 23.13 -20.62
CA PRO A 88 3.65 23.66 -21.78
C PRO A 88 2.13 23.52 -21.68
N THR A 89 1.63 22.66 -20.78
CA THR A 89 0.19 22.46 -20.58
C THR A 89 -0.36 23.12 -19.32
N ILE A 90 0.45 23.77 -18.48
CA ILE A 90 -0.03 24.46 -17.28
C ILE A 90 -0.39 25.91 -17.65
N ASN A 91 -1.66 26.26 -17.50
CA ASN A 91 -2.14 27.64 -17.59
C ASN A 91 -1.99 28.31 -16.21
N PRO A 92 -1.20 29.38 -16.03
CA PRO A 92 -1.02 30.02 -14.73
C PRO A 92 -2.32 30.52 -14.07
N ASN A 93 -3.34 30.87 -14.87
CA ASN A 93 -4.63 31.33 -14.36
C ASN A 93 -5.56 30.17 -13.95
N ASP A 94 -5.32 28.98 -14.49
CA ASP A 94 -6.10 27.77 -14.17
C ASP A 94 -5.21 26.51 -14.31
N PRO A 95 -4.29 26.30 -13.36
CA PRO A 95 -3.18 25.37 -13.53
C PRO A 95 -3.59 23.89 -13.44
N TYR A 96 -4.82 23.62 -12.99
CA TYR A 96 -5.35 22.26 -12.79
C TYR A 96 -6.22 21.77 -13.94
N THR A 97 -6.55 22.63 -14.90
CA THR A 97 -7.38 22.22 -16.04
C THR A 97 -6.58 21.39 -17.04
N LEU A 98 -7.15 20.26 -17.44
CA LEU A 98 -6.58 19.42 -18.49
C LEU A 98 -6.77 20.09 -19.85
N THR A 99 -5.75 20.06 -20.70
CA THR A 99 -5.91 20.44 -22.10
C THR A 99 -6.74 19.38 -22.85
N GLU A 100 -7.25 19.73 -24.02
CA GLU A 100 -7.98 18.78 -24.86
C GLU A 100 -7.14 17.53 -25.18
N ASP A 101 -5.86 17.71 -25.50
CA ASP A 101 -4.94 16.61 -25.78
C ASP A 101 -4.66 15.72 -24.55
N GLU A 102 -4.58 16.32 -23.36
CA GLU A 102 -4.46 15.59 -22.10
C GLU A 102 -5.72 14.78 -21.81
N GLN A 103 -6.91 15.34 -22.04
CA GLN A 103 -8.18 14.63 -21.89
C GLN A 103 -8.30 13.45 -22.86
N ILE A 104 -7.97 13.65 -24.14
CA ILE A 104 -7.95 12.58 -25.14
C ILE A 104 -6.95 11.48 -24.74
N CYS A 105 -5.79 11.86 -24.21
CA CYS A 105 -4.80 10.91 -23.72
C CYS A 105 -5.35 10.09 -22.54
N LEU A 106 -6.01 10.74 -21.58
CA LEU A 106 -6.57 10.09 -20.41
C LEU A 106 -7.72 9.14 -20.77
N GLU A 107 -8.63 9.55 -21.66
CA GLU A 107 -9.72 8.67 -22.10
C GLU A 107 -9.18 7.41 -22.80
N LYS A 108 -8.15 7.55 -23.65
CA LYS A 108 -7.51 6.38 -24.28
C LYS A 108 -6.86 5.44 -23.26
N LEU A 109 -6.16 5.99 -22.27
CA LEU A 109 -5.57 5.20 -21.18
C LEU A 109 -6.66 4.46 -20.41
N LYS A 110 -7.70 5.19 -20.00
CA LYS A 110 -8.85 4.63 -19.29
C LYS A 110 -9.51 3.50 -20.10
N THR A 111 -9.79 3.70 -21.39
CA THR A 111 -10.33 2.63 -22.26
C THR A 111 -9.41 1.41 -22.29
N SER A 112 -8.10 1.59 -22.36
CA SER A 112 -7.14 0.48 -22.39
C SER A 112 -7.14 -0.35 -21.11
N PHE A 113 -7.30 0.28 -19.94
CA PHE A 113 -7.40 -0.43 -18.67
C PHE A 113 -8.79 -1.06 -18.47
N LEU A 114 -9.85 -0.31 -18.78
CA LEU A 114 -11.23 -0.74 -18.56
C LEU A 114 -11.70 -1.83 -19.52
N SER A 115 -11.02 -2.03 -20.66
CA SER A 115 -11.33 -3.12 -21.60
C SER A 115 -10.61 -4.44 -21.29
N SER A 116 -9.76 -4.47 -20.24
CA SER A 116 -8.94 -5.63 -19.94
C SER A 116 -9.65 -6.64 -19.03
N ASP A 117 -10.30 -7.64 -19.61
CA ASP A 117 -10.93 -8.75 -18.84
C ASP A 117 -9.94 -9.43 -17.88
N LYS A 118 -8.69 -9.59 -18.31
CA LYS A 118 -7.64 -10.22 -17.50
C LYS A 118 -7.33 -9.39 -16.24
N LEU A 119 -7.24 -8.06 -16.37
CA LEU A 119 -7.05 -7.18 -15.22
C LEU A 119 -8.22 -7.32 -14.24
N PHE A 120 -9.46 -7.26 -14.72
CA PHE A 120 -10.63 -7.39 -13.85
C PHE A 120 -10.73 -8.77 -13.20
N ASN A 121 -10.32 -9.84 -13.87
CA ASN A 121 -10.23 -11.18 -13.27
C ASN A 121 -9.23 -11.20 -12.11
N HIS A 122 -8.06 -10.58 -12.27
CA HIS A 122 -7.09 -10.45 -11.18
C HIS A 122 -7.61 -9.58 -10.04
N MET A 123 -8.26 -8.44 -10.34
CA MET A 123 -8.83 -7.56 -9.32
C MET A 123 -9.95 -8.25 -8.53
N ARG A 124 -10.82 -9.02 -9.20
CA ARG A 124 -11.86 -9.83 -8.54
C ARG A 124 -11.25 -10.92 -7.65
N TYR A 125 -10.19 -11.58 -8.10
CA TYR A 125 -9.47 -12.54 -7.26
C TYR A 125 -8.91 -11.87 -5.99
N LEU A 126 -8.26 -10.70 -6.13
CA LEU A 126 -7.75 -9.95 -4.98
C LEU A 126 -8.86 -9.51 -4.04
N ARG A 127 -10.03 -9.13 -4.55
CA ARG A 127 -11.19 -8.83 -3.72
C ARG A 127 -11.69 -10.07 -2.98
N ASP A 128 -11.85 -11.19 -3.67
CA ASP A 128 -12.47 -12.39 -3.11
C ASP A 128 -11.56 -13.11 -2.10
N ARG A 129 -10.24 -12.94 -2.23
CA ARG A 129 -9.24 -13.66 -1.43
C ARG A 129 -8.39 -12.76 -0.55
N GLY A 130 -8.28 -11.49 -0.89
CA GLY A 130 -7.51 -10.50 -0.13
C GLY A 130 -8.30 -9.97 1.05
N SER A 131 -7.57 -9.36 1.97
CA SER A 131 -8.11 -8.64 3.11
C SER A 131 -7.10 -7.59 3.55
N MET A 132 -7.58 -6.47 4.09
CA MET A 132 -6.75 -5.40 4.65
C MET A 132 -5.91 -5.87 5.85
N TYR A 133 -6.34 -6.93 6.53
CA TYR A 133 -5.61 -7.64 7.57
C TYR A 133 -6.00 -9.11 7.61
N LEU A 134 -5.14 -9.96 8.17
CA LEU A 134 -5.41 -11.37 8.39
C LEU A 134 -4.98 -11.75 9.81
N VAL A 135 -5.84 -12.42 10.56
CA VAL A 135 -5.44 -13.11 11.78
C VAL A 135 -5.18 -14.57 11.44
N ARG A 136 -3.97 -15.06 11.72
CA ARG A 136 -3.60 -16.46 11.51
C ARG A 136 -2.77 -16.97 12.69
N ASP A 137 -3.24 -18.04 13.32
CA ASP A 137 -2.60 -18.65 14.50
C ASP A 137 -2.22 -17.64 15.59
N ASN A 138 -3.17 -16.75 15.93
CA ASN A 138 -2.98 -15.65 16.88
C ASN A 138 -1.91 -14.61 16.44
N HIS A 139 -1.53 -14.56 15.17
CA HIS A 139 -0.71 -13.47 14.65
C HIS A 139 -1.57 -12.53 13.82
N LEU A 140 -1.42 -11.22 14.07
CA LEU A 140 -2.04 -10.16 13.29
C LEU A 140 -1.12 -9.82 12.12
N ILE A 141 -1.58 -10.05 10.90
CA ILE A 141 -0.84 -9.78 9.67
C ILE A 141 -1.49 -8.57 9.00
N ILE A 142 -0.72 -7.50 8.80
CA ILE A 142 -1.14 -6.26 8.14
C ILE A 142 -0.13 -5.89 7.04
N HIS A 143 -0.56 -5.12 6.04
CA HIS A 143 0.34 -4.71 4.96
C HIS A 143 1.37 -3.67 5.43
N GLY A 144 0.90 -2.50 5.90
CA GLY A 144 1.74 -1.37 6.28
C GLY A 144 1.74 -1.11 7.79
N CYS A 145 0.73 -0.38 8.25
CA CYS A 145 0.65 0.12 9.62
C CYS A 145 -0.80 0.27 10.07
N VAL A 146 -1.04 0.31 11.39
CA VAL A 146 -2.31 0.79 11.95
C VAL A 146 -2.19 2.31 12.21
N PRO A 147 -3.09 3.16 11.68
CA PRO A 147 -3.02 4.61 11.89
C PRO A 147 -3.16 4.98 13.38
N VAL A 148 -2.12 5.61 13.92
CA VAL A 148 -2.05 6.04 15.32
C VAL A 148 -1.32 7.38 15.43
N ASP A 149 -1.60 8.13 16.49
CA ASP A 149 -0.85 9.33 16.83
C ASP A 149 0.45 9.00 17.58
N ALA A 150 1.21 10.04 17.96
CA ALA A 150 2.47 9.89 18.69
C ALA A 150 2.32 9.23 20.09
N ASN A 151 1.12 9.24 20.68
CA ASN A 151 0.83 8.58 21.95
C ASN A 151 0.33 7.13 21.76
N GLY A 152 0.19 6.68 20.51
CA GLY A 152 -0.34 5.36 20.18
C GLY A 152 -1.87 5.29 20.24
N GLU A 153 -2.57 6.43 20.21
CA GLU A 153 -4.02 6.46 20.08
C GLU A 153 -4.48 6.31 18.64
N PHE A 154 -5.52 5.51 18.41
CA PHE A 154 -6.03 5.24 17.07
C PHE A 154 -6.55 6.51 16.40
N GLN A 155 -5.99 6.82 15.24
CA GLN A 155 -6.47 7.91 14.39
C GLN A 155 -7.65 7.46 13.54
N SER A 156 -8.59 8.38 13.32
CA SER A 156 -9.77 8.12 12.52
C SER A 156 -9.66 8.67 11.10
N LEU A 157 -10.11 7.90 10.12
CA LEU A 157 -10.36 8.34 8.75
C LEU A 157 -11.88 8.41 8.52
N ILE A 158 -12.36 9.47 7.88
CA ILE A 158 -13.78 9.62 7.54
C ILE A 158 -14.07 8.78 6.30
N ILE A 159 -14.90 7.75 6.46
CA ILE A 159 -15.41 6.92 5.36
C ILE A 159 -16.93 7.01 5.31
N ASP A 160 -17.48 7.39 4.16
CA ASP A 160 -18.93 7.61 3.97
C ASP A 160 -19.52 8.60 5.00
N GLY A 161 -18.76 9.63 5.37
CA GLY A 161 -19.15 10.62 6.37
C GLY A 161 -19.05 10.15 7.82
N ILE A 162 -18.55 8.94 8.07
CA ILE A 162 -18.45 8.36 9.42
C ILE A 162 -16.97 8.16 9.78
N PRO A 163 -16.49 8.67 10.94
CA PRO A 163 -15.12 8.42 11.37
C PRO A 163 -14.94 6.96 11.76
N ARG A 164 -13.95 6.29 11.15
CA ARG A 164 -13.57 4.90 11.42
C ARG A 164 -12.12 4.85 11.89
N LYS A 165 -11.82 4.00 12.88
CA LYS A 165 -10.46 3.82 13.41
C LYS A 165 -10.24 2.38 13.86
N GLY A 166 -8.99 2.02 14.19
CA GLY A 166 -8.66 0.68 14.68
C GLY A 166 -9.11 -0.42 13.71
N LYS A 167 -9.66 -1.51 14.24
CA LYS A 167 -10.14 -2.65 13.44
C LYS A 167 -11.31 -2.26 12.52
N GLU A 168 -12.21 -1.38 13.00
CA GLU A 168 -13.39 -0.95 12.25
C GLU A 168 -13.02 -0.26 10.93
N LEU A 169 -11.91 0.50 10.92
CA LEU A 169 -11.37 1.11 9.71
C LEU A 169 -11.01 0.04 8.67
N TYR A 170 -10.35 -1.03 9.07
CA TYR A 170 -9.93 -2.10 8.17
C TYR A 170 -11.12 -2.88 7.61
N ASP A 171 -12.10 -3.20 8.48
CA ASP A 171 -13.33 -3.86 8.05
C ASP A 171 -14.08 -2.99 7.02
N THR A 172 -14.20 -1.69 7.28
CA THR A 172 -14.83 -0.74 6.35
C THR A 172 -14.07 -0.65 5.02
N LEU A 173 -12.73 -0.67 5.06
CA LEU A 173 -11.90 -0.61 3.85
C LEU A 173 -11.98 -1.89 3.01
N ASN A 174 -12.20 -3.06 3.61
CA ASN A 174 -12.49 -4.30 2.87
C ASN A 174 -13.79 -4.18 2.04
N ASP A 175 -14.83 -3.61 2.64
CA ASP A 175 -16.11 -3.36 1.96
C ASP A 175 -15.96 -2.31 0.86
N LEU A 176 -15.23 -1.22 1.15
CA LEU A 176 -14.94 -0.16 0.18
C LEU A 176 -14.18 -0.69 -1.03
N PHE A 177 -13.13 -1.49 -0.81
CA PHE A 177 -12.40 -2.13 -1.91
C PHE A 177 -13.32 -3.01 -2.76
N SER A 178 -14.19 -3.79 -2.11
CA SER A 178 -15.14 -4.67 -2.81
C SER A 178 -16.08 -3.91 -3.74
N ARG A 179 -16.68 -2.82 -3.28
CA ARG A 179 -17.56 -1.98 -4.12
C ARG A 179 -16.78 -1.16 -5.15
N ALA A 180 -15.55 -0.75 -4.86
CA ALA A 180 -14.69 -0.01 -5.78
C ALA A 180 -14.33 -0.81 -7.05
N ILE A 181 -14.30 -2.15 -6.95
CA ILE A 181 -14.02 -3.03 -8.09
C ILE A 181 -15.29 -3.34 -8.92
N GLU A 182 -16.45 -3.53 -8.29
CA GLU A 182 -17.68 -3.95 -8.98
C GLU A 182 -18.46 -2.78 -9.60
N SER A 183 -18.66 -1.71 -8.84
CA SER A 183 -19.51 -0.58 -9.26
C SER A 183 -19.10 0.69 -8.51
N PRO A 184 -17.90 1.24 -8.80
CA PRO A 184 -17.35 2.36 -8.06
C PRO A 184 -18.12 3.66 -8.29
N THR A 185 -18.48 4.34 -7.21
CA THR A 185 -18.85 5.76 -7.21
C THR A 185 -17.60 6.64 -7.42
N GLU A 186 -17.78 7.95 -7.60
CA GLU A 186 -16.64 8.89 -7.63
C GLU A 186 -15.86 8.86 -6.31
N TYR A 187 -16.57 8.81 -5.18
CA TYR A 187 -15.97 8.74 -3.86
C TYR A 187 -15.10 7.49 -3.69
N ASP A 188 -15.56 6.33 -4.18
CA ASP A 188 -14.79 5.09 -4.10
C ASP A 188 -13.46 5.17 -4.85
N ARG A 189 -13.46 5.82 -6.03
CA ARG A 189 -12.24 6.01 -6.84
C ARG A 189 -11.27 6.96 -6.17
N ASP A 190 -11.78 8.06 -5.62
CA ASP A 190 -10.99 9.02 -4.87
C ASP A 190 -10.38 8.33 -3.62
N MET A 191 -11.15 7.50 -2.91
CA MET A 191 -10.67 6.73 -1.76
C MET A 191 -9.58 5.71 -2.14
N MET A 192 -9.66 5.07 -3.31
CA MET A 192 -8.59 4.19 -3.80
C MET A 192 -7.27 4.96 -4.00
N TRP A 193 -7.34 6.21 -4.47
CA TRP A 193 -6.16 7.08 -4.51
C TRP A 193 -5.70 7.49 -3.11
N TYR A 194 -6.63 7.83 -2.20
CA TYR A 194 -6.29 8.19 -0.82
C TYR A 194 -5.55 7.05 -0.11
N LEU A 195 -5.96 5.79 -0.35
CA LEU A 195 -5.28 4.65 0.25
C LEU A 195 -3.81 4.54 -0.15
N TRP A 196 -3.43 5.04 -1.33
CA TRP A 196 -2.04 5.01 -1.77
C TRP A 196 -1.15 6.04 -1.06
N CYS A 197 -1.65 7.23 -0.74
CA CYS A 197 -0.81 8.37 -0.33
C CYS A 197 -1.33 9.21 0.84
N GLY A 198 -2.51 8.88 1.36
CA GLY A 198 -3.15 9.57 2.46
C GLY A 198 -2.46 9.31 3.80
N PRO A 199 -2.22 10.32 4.65
CA PRO A 199 -1.46 10.16 5.90
C PRO A 199 -2.10 9.16 6.88
N GLN A 200 -3.43 9.08 6.88
CA GLN A 200 -4.20 8.16 7.72
C GLN A 200 -4.48 6.82 7.02
N SER A 201 -3.91 6.58 5.84
CA SER A 201 -4.06 5.29 5.16
C SER A 201 -3.23 4.21 5.85
N PRO A 202 -3.83 3.04 6.16
CA PRO A 202 -3.09 1.88 6.67
C PRO A 202 -2.11 1.27 5.64
N LEU A 203 -2.19 1.69 4.36
CA LEU A 203 -1.33 1.20 3.27
C LEU A 203 -0.20 2.17 2.91
N PHE A 204 -0.21 3.42 3.42
CA PHE A 204 0.80 4.42 3.07
C PHE A 204 1.88 4.58 4.14
N GLY A 205 1.49 4.68 5.41
CA GLY A 205 2.43 4.66 6.54
C GLY A 205 3.40 5.84 6.64
N LYS A 206 3.11 6.97 5.98
CA LYS A 206 3.93 8.19 5.98
C LYS A 206 3.05 9.40 6.19
N GLU A 207 3.63 10.48 6.70
CA GLU A 207 2.91 11.73 7.00
C GLU A 207 2.49 12.51 5.75
N ARG A 208 3.23 12.34 4.64
CA ARG A 208 2.91 12.94 3.34
C ARG A 208 3.63 12.22 2.21
N ILE A 209 3.08 12.32 1.00
CA ILE A 209 3.76 11.94 -0.23
C ILE A 209 4.52 13.15 -0.81
N ALA A 210 5.75 12.96 -1.25
CA ALA A 210 6.63 14.01 -1.76
C ALA A 210 7.01 13.82 -3.24
N THR A 211 6.17 13.12 -4.03
CA THR A 211 6.43 12.79 -5.44
C THR A 211 6.79 14.02 -6.28
N PHE A 212 6.00 15.10 -6.16
CA PHE A 212 6.28 16.35 -6.90
C PHE A 212 7.66 16.90 -6.54
N GLU A 213 7.98 16.96 -5.25
CA GLU A 213 9.23 17.52 -4.77
C GLU A 213 10.43 16.67 -5.21
N ILE A 214 10.33 15.35 -5.08
CA ILE A 214 11.36 14.39 -5.53
C ILE A 214 11.68 14.61 -7.01
N ASP A 215 10.64 14.74 -7.84
CA ASP A 215 10.81 14.88 -9.29
C ASP A 215 11.30 16.29 -9.69
N LEU A 216 10.77 17.35 -9.09
CA LEU A 216 10.86 18.71 -9.65
C LEU A 216 11.54 19.75 -8.76
N VAL A 217 11.81 19.48 -7.48
CA VAL A 217 12.37 20.47 -6.53
C VAL A 217 13.82 20.15 -6.19
N GLU A 218 14.68 21.17 -6.15
CA GLU A 218 16.12 21.03 -5.86
C GLU A 218 16.40 20.75 -4.38
N GLU A 219 15.68 21.42 -3.47
CA GLU A 219 15.88 21.34 -2.03
C GLU A 219 15.52 19.96 -1.47
N HIS A 220 16.52 19.14 -1.18
CA HIS A 220 16.35 17.75 -0.74
C HIS A 220 15.59 17.62 0.60
N GLU A 221 15.59 18.63 1.47
CA GLU A 221 14.75 18.63 2.67
C GLU A 221 13.25 18.49 2.36
N THR A 222 12.80 18.96 1.20
CA THR A 222 11.40 18.86 0.77
C THR A 222 11.02 17.44 0.32
N HIS A 223 12.00 16.56 0.11
CA HIS A 223 11.79 15.18 -0.36
C HIS A 223 11.51 14.20 0.79
N ALA A 224 11.62 14.65 2.05
CA ALA A 224 11.46 13.79 3.21
C ALA A 224 10.01 13.32 3.38
N GLU A 225 9.82 12.00 3.32
CA GLU A 225 8.57 11.33 3.66
C GLU A 225 8.75 10.60 5.00
N GLU A 226 8.41 11.29 6.09
CA GLU A 226 8.54 10.74 7.44
C GLU A 226 7.56 9.60 7.65
N LYS A 227 8.03 8.52 8.29
CA LYS A 227 7.19 7.40 8.69
C LYS A 227 6.27 7.85 9.81
N ASN A 228 5.04 7.36 9.81
CA ASN A 228 4.12 7.66 10.90
C ASN A 228 4.54 7.00 12.23
N ALA A 229 3.88 7.42 13.32
CA ALA A 229 4.20 7.02 14.69
C ALA A 229 4.19 5.49 14.92
N PHE A 230 3.38 4.74 14.17
CA PHE A 230 3.26 3.28 14.29
C PHE A 230 4.63 2.57 14.23
N PHE A 231 5.49 2.99 13.30
CA PHE A 231 6.78 2.32 13.09
C PHE A 231 7.79 2.56 14.22
N ALA A 232 7.65 3.67 14.95
CA ALA A 232 8.44 3.89 16.16
C ALA A 232 7.84 3.09 17.33
N LEU A 233 6.52 3.14 17.49
CA LEU A 233 5.80 2.52 18.61
C LEU A 233 5.77 0.99 18.55
N MET A 234 5.93 0.36 17.38
CA MET A 234 6.01 -1.10 17.27
C MET A 234 7.22 -1.73 17.99
N HIS A 235 8.16 -0.91 18.45
CA HIS A 235 9.27 -1.32 19.32
C HIS A 235 8.89 -1.39 20.81
N ASP A 236 7.70 -0.92 21.18
CA ASP A 236 7.15 -0.97 22.53
C ASP A 236 6.16 -2.14 22.70
N ALA A 237 6.28 -2.89 23.79
CA ALA A 237 5.51 -4.11 24.01
C ALA A 237 4.05 -3.83 24.38
N ASP A 238 3.78 -2.78 25.16
CA ASP A 238 2.43 -2.43 25.60
C ASP A 238 1.61 -1.88 24.42
N PHE A 239 2.25 -1.09 23.56
CA PHE A 239 1.67 -0.68 22.29
C PHE A 239 1.31 -1.88 21.41
N CYS A 240 2.22 -2.84 21.24
CA CYS A 240 1.93 -4.06 20.49
C CYS A 240 0.73 -4.82 21.07
N ASP A 241 0.60 -4.89 22.39
CA ASP A 241 -0.54 -5.55 23.06
C ASP A 241 -1.85 -4.82 22.76
N LYS A 242 -1.85 -3.49 22.85
CA LYS A 242 -3.01 -2.65 22.49
C LYS A 242 -3.48 -2.91 21.06
N ILE A 243 -2.55 -2.95 20.11
CA ILE A 243 -2.87 -3.24 18.70
C ILE A 243 -3.43 -4.65 18.55
N MET A 244 -2.80 -5.68 19.15
CA MET A 244 -3.30 -7.05 19.02
C MET A 244 -4.71 -7.20 19.61
N LEU A 245 -4.97 -6.61 20.79
CA LEU A 245 -6.29 -6.66 21.43
C LEU A 245 -7.38 -6.00 20.58
N GLU A 246 -7.09 -4.86 19.95
CA GLU A 246 -8.01 -4.18 19.03
C GLU A 246 -8.48 -5.09 17.88
N PHE A 247 -7.58 -5.96 17.39
CA PHE A 247 -7.87 -6.92 16.32
C PHE A 247 -8.34 -8.29 16.83
N GLY A 248 -8.61 -8.44 18.13
CA GLY A 248 -9.08 -9.68 18.74
C GLY A 248 -8.00 -10.76 18.84
N VAL A 249 -6.73 -10.37 18.87
CA VAL A 249 -5.58 -11.27 19.00
C VAL A 249 -5.09 -11.29 20.44
N ASP A 250 -4.87 -12.49 20.97
CA ASP A 250 -4.24 -12.68 22.29
C ASP A 250 -2.76 -12.26 22.24
N PRO A 251 -2.34 -11.22 22.99
CA PRO A 251 -0.97 -10.71 22.93
C PRO A 251 0.10 -11.65 23.48
N VAL A 252 -0.28 -12.64 24.29
CA VAL A 252 0.69 -13.57 24.91
C VAL A 252 1.36 -14.45 23.85
N PRO A 253 0.61 -15.24 23.04
CA PRO A 253 1.18 -15.96 21.91
C PRO A 253 1.34 -15.07 20.66
N GLY A 254 0.67 -13.91 20.61
CA GLY A 254 0.51 -13.16 19.39
C GLY A 254 1.73 -12.39 18.92
N LEU A 255 1.71 -12.05 17.64
CA LEU A 255 2.72 -11.21 16.99
C LEU A 255 2.01 -10.29 16.00
N ILE A 256 2.49 -9.07 15.87
CA ILE A 256 2.16 -8.19 14.76
C ILE A 256 3.16 -8.47 13.65
N VAL A 257 2.67 -8.77 12.47
CA VAL A 257 3.47 -9.02 11.27
C VAL A 257 3.10 -7.95 10.26
N ASN A 258 4.07 -7.15 9.84
CA ASN A 258 3.86 -6.15 8.80
C ASN A 258 4.89 -6.24 7.68
N GLY A 259 4.61 -5.57 6.55
CA GLY A 259 5.55 -5.37 5.46
C GLY A 259 5.76 -3.90 5.19
N HIS A 260 5.69 -3.52 3.91
CA HIS A 260 5.75 -2.15 3.38
C HIS A 260 7.11 -1.44 3.45
N ILE A 261 7.84 -1.62 4.56
CA ILE A 261 9.12 -0.97 4.78
C ILE A 261 10.25 -2.00 4.72
N PRO A 262 11.27 -1.81 3.86
CA PRO A 262 12.40 -2.72 3.77
C PRO A 262 13.21 -2.70 5.08
N VAL A 263 13.67 -3.87 5.49
CA VAL A 263 14.51 -4.04 6.69
C VAL A 263 15.96 -3.78 6.32
N LYS A 264 16.58 -2.75 6.91
CA LYS A 264 17.96 -2.37 6.59
C LYS A 264 18.97 -3.19 7.39
N ILE A 265 19.13 -4.46 7.03
CA ILE A 265 20.03 -5.40 7.71
C ILE A 265 21.47 -4.86 7.77
N ASP A 266 21.96 -4.28 6.68
CA ASP A 266 23.33 -3.71 6.62
C ASP A 266 23.54 -2.52 7.57
N LYS A 267 22.44 -1.92 8.06
CA LYS A 267 22.45 -0.86 9.08
C LYS A 267 22.18 -1.41 10.49
N GLY A 268 22.20 -2.73 10.67
CA GLY A 268 21.94 -3.41 11.93
C GLY A 268 20.46 -3.48 12.32
N GLU A 269 19.53 -3.23 11.40
CA GLU A 269 18.10 -3.38 11.68
C GLU A 269 17.73 -4.87 11.75
N SER A 270 16.95 -5.24 12.77
CA SER A 270 16.37 -6.57 12.91
C SER A 270 14.93 -6.61 12.37
N PRO A 271 14.53 -7.69 11.67
CA PRO A 271 13.13 -7.90 11.30
C PRO A 271 12.25 -8.05 12.55
N ILE A 272 12.76 -8.70 13.60
CA ILE A 272 12.11 -8.79 14.91
C ILE A 272 12.36 -7.48 15.66
N LYS A 273 11.28 -6.78 16.02
CA LYS A 273 11.37 -5.49 16.70
C LYS A 273 11.71 -5.66 18.18
N LYS A 274 12.20 -4.58 18.79
CA LYS A 274 12.67 -4.55 20.19
C LYS A 274 11.59 -4.97 21.21
N SER A 275 10.32 -4.83 20.86
CA SER A 275 9.18 -5.30 21.65
C SER A 275 9.16 -6.82 21.82
N GLY A 276 9.81 -7.58 20.93
CA GLY A 276 9.66 -9.03 20.82
C GLY A 276 8.27 -9.47 20.34
N LYS A 277 7.40 -8.52 20.01
CA LYS A 277 5.98 -8.74 19.68
C LYS A 277 5.61 -8.28 18.27
N ALA A 278 6.53 -7.67 17.53
CA ALA A 278 6.33 -7.26 16.15
C ALA A 278 7.46 -7.73 15.24
N ILE A 279 7.12 -8.09 14.00
CA ILE A 279 8.04 -8.54 12.95
C ILE A 279 7.72 -7.78 11.67
N THR A 280 8.74 -7.26 11.01
CA THR A 280 8.64 -6.75 9.64
C THR A 280 9.21 -7.76 8.66
N ILE A 281 8.43 -8.09 7.64
CA ILE A 281 8.75 -9.03 6.57
C ILE A 281 8.65 -8.28 5.25
N ASP A 282 9.78 -8.08 4.59
CA ASP A 282 9.81 -7.51 3.25
C ASP A 282 9.87 -8.60 2.17
N GLY A 283 9.23 -8.30 1.04
CA GLY A 283 9.31 -9.12 -0.17
C GLY A 283 10.54 -8.71 -0.98
N ALA A 284 11.75 -8.99 -0.49
CA ALA A 284 12.96 -8.64 -1.21
C ALA A 284 13.26 -9.63 -2.34
N PHE A 285 12.57 -9.44 -3.47
CA PHE A 285 12.97 -10.00 -4.76
C PHE A 285 13.32 -8.91 -5.78
N SER A 286 13.38 -7.66 -5.35
CA SER A 286 13.81 -6.54 -6.18
C SER A 286 15.13 -5.99 -5.66
N ARG A 287 16.11 -5.90 -6.58
CA ARG A 287 17.48 -5.41 -6.37
C ARG A 287 17.58 -4.04 -5.68
N VAL A 288 16.49 -3.25 -5.71
CA VAL A 288 16.43 -1.90 -5.12
C VAL A 288 16.11 -1.93 -3.62
N TYR A 289 15.52 -3.01 -3.11
CA TYR A 289 15.04 -3.09 -1.73
C TYR A 289 15.91 -3.95 -0.80
N GLY A 290 16.98 -4.56 -1.34
CA GLY A 290 17.96 -5.35 -0.59
C GLY A 290 18.12 -6.77 -1.15
N ASP A 291 19.09 -7.49 -0.61
CA ASP A 291 19.46 -8.85 -1.06
C ASP A 291 18.83 -9.97 -0.19
N HIS A 292 17.91 -9.62 0.71
CA HIS A 292 17.35 -10.54 1.69
C HIS A 292 15.85 -10.39 1.84
N GLY A 293 15.10 -11.47 1.62
CA GLY A 293 13.66 -11.53 1.88
C GLY A 293 13.35 -12.41 3.08
N PHE A 294 12.16 -12.25 3.66
CA PHE A 294 11.76 -13.04 4.83
C PHE A 294 10.49 -13.86 4.58
N THR A 295 10.36 -14.97 5.29
CA THR A 295 9.13 -15.76 5.34
C THR A 295 8.86 -16.19 6.78
N LEU A 296 7.65 -15.93 7.26
CA LEU A 296 7.19 -16.44 8.54
C LEU A 296 6.69 -17.86 8.37
N ILE A 297 7.18 -18.78 9.20
CA ILE A 297 6.78 -20.18 9.21
C ILE A 297 6.04 -20.43 10.53
N LEU A 298 4.82 -20.97 10.43
CA LEU A 298 3.96 -21.29 11.56
C LEU A 298 3.86 -22.81 11.67
N GLU A 299 4.47 -23.37 12.71
CA GLU A 299 4.50 -24.82 12.96
C GLU A 299 3.91 -25.17 14.34
N PRO A 300 3.51 -26.43 14.58
CA PRO A 300 3.00 -26.87 15.89
C PRO A 300 3.96 -26.60 17.05
N GLU A 301 5.26 -26.66 16.82
CA GLU A 301 6.34 -26.46 17.80
C GLU A 301 6.77 -25.00 17.97
N GLY A 302 6.44 -24.11 17.03
CA GLY A 302 6.92 -22.74 17.11
C GLY A 302 6.55 -21.85 15.93
N THR A 303 6.94 -20.60 16.07
CA THR A 303 6.95 -19.62 14.99
C THR A 303 8.41 -19.35 14.63
N PHE A 304 8.74 -19.48 13.35
CA PHE A 304 10.10 -19.32 12.84
C PHE A 304 10.14 -18.24 11.75
N LEU A 305 11.31 -17.63 11.60
CA LEU A 305 11.58 -16.67 10.54
C LEU A 305 12.68 -17.23 9.64
N ALA A 306 12.34 -17.51 8.39
CA ALA A 306 13.29 -17.87 7.35
C ALA A 306 13.79 -16.59 6.67
N LYS A 307 15.12 -16.41 6.65
CA LYS A 307 15.81 -15.37 5.91
C LYS A 307 16.37 -15.97 4.61
N HIS A 308 15.90 -15.45 3.49
CA HIS A 308 16.30 -15.83 2.14
C HIS A 308 17.45 -14.94 1.66
N TYR A 309 18.22 -15.45 0.71
CA TYR A 309 19.35 -14.77 0.09
C TYR A 309 19.10 -14.62 -1.41
N HIS A 310 19.46 -13.46 -1.96
CA HIS A 310 19.47 -13.26 -3.40
C HIS A 310 20.49 -14.21 -4.05
N PHE A 311 20.15 -14.70 -5.24
CA PHE A 311 21.07 -15.42 -6.11
C PHE A 311 21.04 -14.77 -7.49
N GLU A 312 22.19 -14.68 -8.16
CA GLU A 312 22.32 -13.94 -9.42
C GLU A 312 21.50 -14.57 -10.57
N SER A 313 21.56 -15.90 -10.71
CA SER A 313 20.73 -16.64 -11.66
C SER A 313 20.64 -18.13 -11.30
N VAL A 314 19.67 -18.83 -11.89
CA VAL A 314 19.54 -20.29 -11.73
C VAL A 314 20.79 -21.00 -12.25
N GLU A 315 21.35 -20.55 -13.36
CA GLU A 315 22.58 -21.09 -13.95
C GLU A 315 23.80 -20.89 -13.05
N ALA A 316 23.93 -19.71 -12.42
CA ALA A 316 25.00 -19.44 -11.46
C ALA A 316 24.85 -20.34 -10.22
N ALA A 317 23.64 -20.48 -9.68
CA ALA A 317 23.39 -21.35 -8.52
C ALA A 317 23.73 -22.83 -8.81
N VAL A 318 23.38 -23.32 -10.00
CA VAL A 318 23.69 -24.71 -10.42
C VAL A 318 25.19 -24.88 -10.70
N ARG A 319 25.84 -23.90 -11.35
CA ARG A 319 27.28 -23.95 -11.67
C ARG A 319 28.15 -23.88 -10.41
N ASP A 320 27.81 -22.96 -9.51
CA ASP A 320 28.63 -22.63 -8.35
C ASP A 320 28.24 -23.46 -7.11
N GLY A 321 27.22 -24.33 -7.24
CA GLY A 321 26.75 -25.20 -6.16
C GLY A 321 26.20 -24.43 -4.96
N VAL A 322 25.61 -23.25 -5.21
CA VAL A 322 25.10 -22.39 -4.15
C VAL A 322 23.88 -23.05 -3.52
N ASP A 323 24.03 -23.42 -2.25
CA ASP A 323 22.94 -24.01 -1.48
C ASP A 323 21.93 -22.90 -1.11
N ILE A 324 20.76 -22.91 -1.76
CA ILE A 324 19.69 -21.92 -1.54
C ILE A 324 18.88 -22.32 -0.29
N ILE A 325 19.57 -22.60 0.82
CA ILE A 325 18.93 -22.92 2.10
C ILE A 325 18.75 -21.62 2.87
N PRO A 326 17.50 -21.22 3.20
CA PRO A 326 17.28 -20.08 4.05
C PRO A 326 17.83 -20.33 5.45
N SER A 327 18.41 -19.30 6.06
CA SER A 327 18.75 -19.37 7.49
C SER A 327 17.48 -19.20 8.30
N ILE A 328 17.16 -20.17 9.14
CA ILE A 328 15.94 -20.19 9.97
C ILE A 328 16.29 -19.79 11.41
N SER A 329 15.54 -18.83 11.96
CA SER A 329 15.63 -18.44 13.37
C SER A 329 14.30 -18.70 14.09
N GLU A 330 14.37 -19.26 15.29
CA GLU A 330 13.21 -19.42 16.18
C GLU A 330 12.79 -18.04 16.72
N VAL A 331 11.51 -17.71 16.55
CA VAL A 331 10.89 -16.49 17.10
C VAL A 331 10.14 -16.82 18.38
N ARG A 332 9.33 -17.89 18.34
CA ARG A 332 8.58 -18.40 19.49
C ARG A 332 8.59 -19.91 19.48
N ARG A 333 8.60 -20.50 20.68
CA ARG A 333 8.50 -21.95 20.87
C ARG A 333 7.27 -22.30 21.69
N TRP A 334 6.55 -23.32 21.25
CA TRP A 334 5.37 -23.86 21.90
C TRP A 334 5.73 -25.14 22.66
N ASN A 335 5.44 -25.14 23.96
CA ASN A 335 5.48 -26.34 24.77
C ASN A 335 4.29 -26.33 25.74
N PRO A 336 3.31 -27.25 25.62
CA PRO A 336 3.23 -28.33 24.64
C PRO A 336 2.97 -27.86 23.20
N LEU A 337 3.11 -28.78 22.22
CA LEU A 337 2.81 -28.52 20.81
C LEU A 337 1.39 -27.99 20.63
N ARG A 338 1.24 -26.98 19.76
CA ARG A 338 -0.05 -26.37 19.44
C ARG A 338 -0.84 -27.29 18.50
N LYS A 339 -2.11 -27.49 18.82
CA LYS A 339 -3.06 -28.28 18.02
C LYS A 339 -3.93 -27.37 17.18
N VAL A 340 -4.43 -27.89 16.05
CA VAL A 340 -5.42 -27.20 15.20
C VAL A 340 -6.62 -26.70 16.00
N ALA A 341 -7.08 -27.45 17.01
CA ALA A 341 -8.19 -27.04 17.88
C ALA A 341 -7.94 -25.74 18.68
N GLN A 342 -6.68 -25.28 18.78
CA GLN A 342 -6.25 -24.06 19.46
C GLN A 342 -5.92 -22.92 18.46
N THR A 343 -6.33 -23.07 17.20
CA THR A 343 -6.16 -22.07 16.13
C THR A 343 -7.52 -21.52 15.71
N GLU A 344 -7.49 -20.41 14.96
CA GLU A 344 -8.68 -19.85 14.30
C GLU A 344 -9.35 -20.87 13.38
N SER A 345 -8.59 -21.72 12.68
CA SER A 345 -9.13 -22.85 11.92
C SER A 345 -9.92 -23.83 12.78
N GLY A 346 -9.42 -24.15 13.98
CA GLY A 346 -10.13 -24.97 14.96
C GLY A 346 -11.45 -24.35 15.40
N GLU A 347 -11.46 -23.04 15.66
CA GLU A 347 -12.67 -22.31 16.02
C GLU A 347 -13.71 -22.30 14.88
N ASN A 348 -13.26 -22.06 13.65
CA ASN A 348 -14.11 -22.13 12.46
C ASN A 348 -14.72 -23.52 12.28
N ILE A 349 -13.95 -24.59 12.49
CA ILE A 349 -14.44 -25.97 12.46
C ILE A 349 -15.51 -26.19 13.55
N ARG A 350 -15.27 -25.74 14.79
CA ARG A 350 -16.24 -25.86 15.90
C ARG A 350 -17.53 -25.11 15.61
N THR A 351 -17.43 -23.88 15.10
CA THR A 351 -18.57 -23.06 14.71
C THR A 351 -19.36 -23.72 13.59
N ARG A 352 -18.68 -24.26 12.57
CA ARG A 352 -19.33 -25.02 11.48
C ARG A 352 -20.05 -26.25 12.00
N ILE A 353 -19.45 -27.02 12.91
CA ILE A 353 -20.10 -28.17 13.57
C ILE A 353 -21.35 -27.73 14.32
N LYS A 354 -21.28 -26.63 15.08
CA LYS A 354 -22.43 -26.10 15.83
C LYS A 354 -23.57 -25.67 14.89
N THR A 355 -23.25 -24.99 13.80
CA THR A 355 -24.23 -24.56 12.79
C THR A 355 -24.86 -25.75 12.08
N LEU A 356 -24.08 -26.75 11.67
CA LEU A 356 -24.60 -27.97 11.05
C LEU A 356 -25.51 -28.76 12.02
N LYS A 357 -25.16 -28.85 13.30
CA LYS A 357 -26.03 -29.45 14.33
C LYS A 357 -27.36 -28.71 14.46
N LYS A 358 -27.35 -27.37 14.46
CA LYS A 358 -28.59 -26.57 14.46
C LYS A 358 -29.42 -26.81 13.20
N LEU A 359 -28.78 -26.89 12.04
CA LEU A 359 -29.44 -27.16 10.76
C LEU A 359 -30.12 -28.54 10.76
N ILE A 360 -29.44 -29.58 11.26
CA ILE A 360 -30.02 -30.92 11.44
C ILE A 360 -31.26 -30.87 12.33
N VAL A 361 -31.22 -30.13 13.45
CA VAL A 361 -32.37 -29.97 14.35
C VAL A 361 -33.51 -29.23 13.65
N ALA A 362 -33.22 -28.18 12.88
CA ALA A 362 -34.23 -27.44 12.13
C ALA A 362 -34.95 -28.31 11.09
N TYR A 363 -34.21 -29.16 10.35
CA TYR A 363 -34.82 -30.14 9.44
C TYR A 363 -35.66 -31.19 10.19
N ARG A 364 -35.13 -31.76 11.28
CA ARG A 364 -35.86 -32.77 12.08
C ARG A 364 -37.15 -32.22 12.71
N LYS A 365 -37.18 -30.92 13.01
CA LYS A 365 -38.36 -30.22 13.56
C LYS A 365 -39.25 -29.59 12.50
N ASN A 366 -38.97 -29.82 11.21
CA ASN A 366 -39.67 -29.19 10.07
C ASN A 366 -39.69 -27.65 10.12
N LEU A 367 -38.72 -27.01 10.80
CA LEU A 367 -38.55 -25.55 10.83
C LEU A 367 -37.95 -25.04 9.52
N LEU A 368 -37.26 -25.91 8.78
CA LEU A 368 -36.75 -25.67 7.44
C LEU A 368 -37.15 -26.85 6.55
N GLN A 369 -37.70 -26.57 5.37
CA GLN A 369 -37.97 -27.58 4.36
C GLN A 369 -36.73 -27.80 3.49
N GLN A 370 -36.47 -29.05 3.11
CA GLN A 370 -35.41 -29.34 2.16
C GLN A 370 -35.86 -28.84 0.78
N GLY A 371 -35.13 -27.87 0.22
CA GLY A 371 -35.43 -27.36 -1.12
C GLY A 371 -35.40 -28.51 -2.13
N ARG A 372 -36.51 -28.71 -2.84
CA ARG A 372 -36.52 -29.55 -4.04
C ARG A 372 -35.77 -28.77 -5.11
N TYR A 373 -34.58 -29.23 -5.48
CA TYR A 373 -33.95 -28.78 -6.71
C TYR A 373 -34.86 -29.21 -7.86
N SER A 374 -35.52 -28.23 -8.49
CA SER A 374 -36.30 -28.39 -9.73
C SER A 374 -35.43 -28.10 -10.93
#